data_AF-A0A8I6ASF5-F1
#
_entry.id   AF-A0A8I6ASF5-F1
#
_cell.length_a   1.000
_cell.length_b   1.000
_cell.length_c   1.000
_cell.angle_alpha   90.00
_cell.angle_beta   90.00
_cell.angle_gamma   90.00
#
_symmetry.space_group_name_H-M   'P 1'
#
loop_
_entity.id
_entity.type
_entity.pdbx_description
1 polymer ?
#
loop_
_entity_poly.entity_id
_entity_poly.type
_entity_poly.pdbx_seq_one_letter_code
_entity_poly.pdbx_strand_id
1 'polypeptide(L)'
;MACACPLISVYSEKGESSGKNVTLPAVFKAPIRPDIVNFVHTNLRKNNRQPYAVSELAGHQTSAESWGTGRAVARIPRVRGDGTHRSGQGAFGNMCCGGRMFAPTKTWRRWHCRVSTTQKRYAVCSALAASALPALVMSKGHRVEEVPELPLVVEDKVESYKKTKEAVQLLKKLKAWNDIKNVYASQRMRAGKGKMRNRRRIQRRGPCIIYNEDNGIIKAFRNIPGITLLNVSKLNILKLAPGGHVGRFCIWTESAFRKLDELYGTWCKAASLKSNYNLPMHKMMNTDLSRILKSPEIQRALRAPRKKIQRRVLKKNPLKNLRIMLKLNPYAKTMCRNTILRQARNHKPSEKAGSRSCCTGSQIREDCSREGGWRQKNCSRQKRKEACGWQEAEEACRERGGYQKTSREETYHRRKKACCINY
;
A
#
# COMPACT_ATOMS: atom_id res chain seq x y z
N MET A 1 21.78 -14.02 -1.30
CA MET A 1 22.88 -13.96 -0.30
C MET A 1 22.98 -12.60 0.41
N ALA A 2 21.90 -11.80 0.53
CA ALA A 2 21.96 -10.44 1.07
C ALA A 2 21.68 -10.40 2.60
N CYS A 3 22.59 -9.74 3.32
CA CYS A 3 22.47 -9.17 4.67
C CYS A 3 21.87 -10.03 5.78
N ALA A 4 22.53 -11.14 6.13
CA ALA A 4 22.29 -11.74 7.44
C ALA A 4 23.63 -11.98 8.12
N CYS A 5 23.81 -11.43 9.33
CA CYS A 5 24.95 -11.74 10.18
C CYS A 5 25.01 -13.26 10.33
N PRO A 6 26.11 -13.92 9.93
CA PRO A 6 26.19 -15.37 9.98
C PRO A 6 26.11 -15.89 11.42
N LEU A 7 26.52 -15.06 12.38
CA LEU A 7 26.50 -15.31 13.82
C LEU A 7 25.60 -14.29 14.50
N ILE A 8 24.72 -14.77 15.38
CA ILE A 8 23.79 -13.96 16.18
C ILE A 8 24.17 -14.08 17.64
N SER A 9 24.13 -12.96 18.35
CA SER A 9 24.46 -12.92 19.78
C SER A 9 23.29 -13.45 20.61
N VAL A 10 23.58 -14.26 21.63
CA VAL A 10 22.58 -14.67 22.63
C VAL A 10 22.58 -13.65 23.75
N TYR A 11 21.41 -13.09 24.07
CA TYR A 11 21.25 -12.08 25.12
C TYR A 11 20.89 -12.74 26.45
N SER A 12 21.57 -12.29 27.51
CA SER A 12 21.24 -12.64 28.89
C SER A 12 19.91 -12.00 29.33
N GLU A 13 19.37 -12.46 30.45
CA GLU A 13 18.15 -11.86 31.04
C GLU A 13 18.30 -10.37 31.41
N LYS A 14 19.54 -9.89 31.56
CA LYS A 14 19.85 -8.50 31.87
C LYS A 14 19.79 -7.58 30.64
N GLY A 15 19.71 -8.15 29.44
CA GLY A 15 19.65 -7.42 28.16
C GLY A 15 21.01 -7.16 27.52
N GLU A 16 22.08 -7.76 28.06
CA GLU A 16 23.45 -7.69 27.53
C GLU A 16 23.79 -8.99 26.79
N SER A 17 24.70 -8.94 25.82
CA SER A 17 25.19 -10.14 25.13
C SER A 17 25.93 -11.05 26.11
N SER A 18 25.58 -12.34 26.11
CA SER A 18 26.16 -13.37 27.00
C SER A 18 27.56 -13.83 26.59
N GLY A 19 28.09 -13.32 25.47
CA GLY A 19 29.30 -13.82 24.82
C GLY A 19 29.10 -15.09 23.99
N LYS A 20 27.96 -15.79 24.13
CA LYS A 20 27.60 -16.92 23.28
C LYS A 20 27.03 -16.45 21.95
N ASN A 21 27.45 -17.11 20.88
CA ASN A 21 26.96 -16.87 19.53
C ASN A 21 26.35 -18.14 18.95
N VAL A 22 25.26 -17.98 18.20
CA VAL A 22 24.61 -19.07 17.46
C VAL A 22 24.61 -18.74 15.97
N THR A 23 24.92 -19.71 15.13
CA THR A 23 24.87 -19.56 13.68
C THR A 23 23.42 -19.34 13.24
N LEU A 24 23.18 -18.38 12.35
CA LEU A 24 21.85 -18.12 11.82
C LEU A 24 21.32 -19.35 11.05
N PRO A 25 20.20 -19.96 11.47
CA PRO A 25 19.60 -21.10 10.79
C PRO A 25 19.26 -20.81 9.33
N ALA A 26 19.44 -21.81 8.46
CA ALA A 26 19.24 -21.63 7.01
C ALA A 26 17.80 -21.22 6.64
N VAL A 27 16.82 -21.55 7.49
CA VAL A 27 15.41 -21.18 7.31
C VAL A 27 15.18 -19.67 7.23
N PHE A 28 16.02 -18.85 7.86
CA PHE A 28 15.89 -17.39 7.78
C PHE A 28 16.35 -16.80 6.45
N LYS A 29 17.14 -17.56 5.68
CA LYS A 29 17.57 -17.19 4.33
C LYS A 29 16.59 -17.69 3.26
N ALA A 30 15.52 -18.41 3.63
CA ALA A 30 14.52 -18.93 2.69
C ALA A 30 13.81 -17.82 1.90
N PRO A 31 13.29 -18.12 0.69
CA PRO A 31 12.52 -17.18 -0.11
C PRO A 31 11.26 -16.66 0.61
N ILE A 32 11.09 -15.35 0.64
CA ILE A 32 9.92 -14.69 1.20
C ILE A 32 8.83 -14.58 0.12
N ARG A 33 7.78 -15.40 0.24
CA ARG A 33 6.62 -15.44 -0.68
C ARG A 33 5.35 -14.94 0.01
N PRO A 34 5.06 -13.63 0.01
CA PRO A 34 3.89 -13.08 0.69
C PRO A 34 2.56 -13.57 0.08
N ASP A 35 2.55 -13.88 -1.22
CA ASP A 35 1.43 -14.49 -1.94
C ASP A 35 1.07 -15.87 -1.37
N ILE A 36 2.06 -16.76 -1.20
CA ILE A 36 1.87 -18.09 -0.60
C ILE A 36 1.39 -17.93 0.85
N VAL A 37 2.04 -17.05 1.63
CA VAL A 37 1.66 -16.83 3.03
C VAL A 37 0.19 -16.39 3.13
N ASN A 38 -0.24 -15.45 2.30
CA ASN A 38 -1.62 -14.98 2.30
C ASN A 38 -2.61 -16.08 1.86
N PHE A 39 -2.28 -16.85 0.82
CA PHE A 39 -3.11 -17.97 0.36
C PHE A 39 -3.30 -19.03 1.46
N VAL A 40 -2.19 -19.46 2.08
CA VAL A 40 -2.20 -20.46 3.15
C VAL A 40 -2.93 -19.93 4.38
N HIS A 41 -2.66 -18.69 4.81
CA HIS A 41 -3.34 -18.06 5.94
C HIS A 41 -4.85 -17.98 5.71
N THR A 42 -5.28 -17.55 4.52
CA THR A 42 -6.70 -17.40 4.17
C THR A 42 -7.45 -18.73 4.26
N ASN A 43 -6.85 -19.81 3.76
CA ASN A 43 -7.48 -21.13 3.77
C ASN A 43 -7.44 -21.80 5.15
N LEU A 44 -6.31 -21.73 5.87
CA LEU A 44 -6.23 -22.30 7.22
C LEU A 44 -7.09 -21.56 8.24
N ARG A 45 -7.24 -20.23 8.11
CA ARG A 45 -8.11 -19.45 8.99
C ARG A 45 -9.58 -19.84 8.85
N LYS A 46 -10.01 -20.44 7.74
CA LYS A 46 -11.39 -20.92 7.59
C LYS A 46 -11.69 -22.14 8.46
N ASN A 47 -10.67 -22.89 8.87
CA ASN A 47 -10.82 -24.18 9.54
C ASN A 47 -11.16 -24.10 11.03
N ASN A 48 -11.16 -22.89 11.62
CA ASN A 48 -11.58 -22.68 13.02
C ASN A 48 -13.00 -22.12 13.15
N ARG A 49 -13.76 -22.06 12.05
CA ARG A 49 -15.11 -21.52 12.03
C ARG A 49 -16.10 -22.59 12.50
N GLN A 50 -17.10 -22.18 13.28
CA GLN A 50 -18.24 -23.02 13.63
C GLN A 50 -19.34 -22.86 12.57
N PRO A 51 -20.00 -23.96 12.13
CA PRO A 51 -21.15 -23.89 11.25
C PRO A 51 -22.28 -23.04 11.83
N TYR A 52 -23.04 -22.38 10.96
CA TYR A 52 -24.28 -21.71 11.32
C TYR A 52 -25.34 -22.01 10.25
N ALA A 53 -26.59 -22.15 10.68
CA ALA A 53 -27.74 -22.42 9.83
C ALA A 53 -28.98 -21.75 10.41
N VAL A 54 -30.01 -21.57 9.58
CA VAL A 54 -31.36 -21.21 10.04
C VAL A 54 -32.12 -22.49 10.36
N SER A 55 -33.16 -22.42 11.21
CA SER A 55 -34.03 -23.57 11.44
C SER A 55 -34.65 -24.05 10.12
N GLU A 56 -34.67 -25.35 9.90
CA GLU A 56 -35.18 -25.93 8.65
C GLU A 56 -36.70 -25.77 8.53
N LEU A 57 -37.39 -25.67 9.66
CA LEU A 57 -38.85 -25.48 9.75
C LEU A 57 -39.25 -24.00 9.67
N ALA A 58 -38.30 -23.06 9.69
CA ALA A 58 -38.61 -21.64 9.69
C ALA A 58 -39.35 -21.22 8.40
N GLY A 59 -40.52 -20.59 8.58
CA GLY A 59 -41.40 -20.18 7.49
C GLY A 59 -42.28 -21.30 6.92
N HIS A 60 -42.16 -22.53 7.42
CA HIS A 60 -42.94 -23.72 7.00
C HIS A 60 -43.90 -24.27 8.06
N GLN A 61 -43.95 -23.64 9.23
CA GLN A 61 -44.82 -24.03 10.34
C GLN A 61 -46.30 -23.67 10.13
N THR A 62 -46.63 -22.97 9.04
CA THR A 62 -47.97 -22.43 8.77
C THR A 62 -48.65 -23.21 7.65
N SER A 63 -49.92 -23.59 7.84
CA SER A 63 -50.77 -24.11 6.77
C SER A 63 -51.30 -22.97 5.92
N ALA A 64 -50.90 -22.92 4.65
CA ALA A 64 -51.25 -21.87 3.73
C ALA A 64 -51.38 -22.42 2.31
N GLU A 65 -52.34 -21.90 1.55
CA GLU A 65 -52.54 -22.27 0.16
C GLU A 65 -52.82 -21.04 -0.68
N SER A 66 -52.50 -21.12 -1.97
CA SER A 66 -52.84 -20.05 -2.90
C SER A 66 -54.34 -20.01 -3.12
N TRP A 67 -54.93 -18.81 -3.14
CA TRP A 67 -56.34 -18.63 -3.46
C TRP A 67 -56.64 -18.66 -4.97
N GLY A 68 -55.64 -18.97 -5.80
CA GLY A 68 -55.77 -18.96 -7.26
C GLY A 68 -55.84 -17.56 -7.85
N THR A 69 -56.41 -17.45 -9.05
CA THR A 69 -56.51 -16.20 -9.83
C THR A 69 -57.85 -15.48 -9.72
N GLY A 70 -58.87 -16.12 -9.12
CA GLY A 70 -60.25 -15.59 -9.10
C GLY A 70 -60.51 -14.47 -8.08
N ARG A 71 -59.54 -14.15 -7.22
CA ARG A 71 -59.63 -13.04 -6.27
C ARG A 71 -58.68 -11.91 -6.72
N ALA A 72 -59.05 -10.66 -6.47
CA ALA A 72 -58.23 -9.48 -6.78
C ALA A 72 -57.00 -9.33 -5.85
N VAL A 73 -56.27 -10.41 -5.63
CA VAL A 73 -55.07 -10.50 -4.78
C VAL A 73 -54.00 -11.36 -5.47
N ALA A 74 -52.73 -11.14 -5.13
CA ALA A 74 -51.63 -11.94 -5.68
C ALA A 74 -51.76 -13.44 -5.34
N ARG A 75 -51.26 -14.29 -6.25
CA ARG A 75 -51.27 -15.78 -6.19
C ARG A 75 -50.37 -16.40 -5.12
N ILE A 76 -49.85 -15.61 -4.18
CA ILE A 76 -49.00 -16.13 -3.10
C ILE A 76 -49.83 -16.99 -2.14
N PRO A 77 -49.28 -18.08 -1.55
CA PRO A 77 -49.98 -18.82 -0.51
C PRO A 77 -50.38 -17.92 0.65
N ARG A 78 -51.61 -18.09 1.16
CA ARG A 78 -52.17 -17.30 2.26
C ARG A 78 -52.58 -18.20 3.40
N VAL A 79 -52.36 -17.75 4.64
CA VAL A 79 -52.69 -18.50 5.86
C VAL A 79 -54.20 -18.75 5.92
N ARG A 80 -54.58 -20.01 6.19
CA ARG A 80 -55.98 -20.41 6.36
C ARG A 80 -56.54 -19.96 7.72
N GLY A 81 -57.86 -20.05 7.87
CA GLY A 81 -58.58 -19.68 9.09
C GLY A 81 -59.14 -18.25 9.03
N ASP A 82 -59.77 -17.83 10.13
CA ASP A 82 -60.38 -16.52 10.31
C ASP A 82 -60.22 -16.07 11.79
N GLY A 83 -60.62 -14.85 12.13
CA GLY A 83 -60.65 -14.34 13.51
C GLY A 83 -59.31 -13.86 14.08
N THR A 84 -58.22 -13.95 13.32
CA THR A 84 -56.91 -13.39 13.72
C THR A 84 -56.35 -12.50 12.63
N HIS A 85 -55.55 -11.49 13.01
CA HIS A 85 -54.86 -10.64 12.03
C HIS A 85 -53.93 -11.41 11.09
N ARG A 86 -53.53 -12.64 11.45
CA ARG A 86 -52.64 -13.47 10.64
C ARG A 86 -53.37 -14.18 9.49
N SER A 87 -54.66 -14.47 9.66
CA SER A 87 -55.52 -15.12 8.66
C SER A 87 -55.54 -14.30 7.36
N GLY A 88 -55.38 -14.96 6.20
CA GLY A 88 -55.37 -14.31 4.88
C GLY A 88 -54.06 -13.59 4.48
N GLN A 89 -53.06 -13.49 5.36
CA GLN A 89 -51.75 -12.92 5.02
C GLN A 89 -50.88 -13.89 4.20
N GLY A 90 -49.91 -13.35 3.44
CA GLY A 90 -48.98 -14.15 2.64
C GLY A 90 -48.01 -15.01 3.48
N ALA A 91 -47.72 -16.22 3.01
CA ALA A 91 -46.89 -17.23 3.67
C ALA A 91 -45.91 -17.92 2.68
N PHE A 92 -44.98 -18.71 3.23
CA PHE A 92 -43.90 -19.47 2.55
C PHE A 92 -42.86 -18.67 1.74
N GLY A 93 -43.27 -17.65 1.00
CA GLY A 93 -42.42 -16.88 0.09
C GLY A 93 -41.33 -16.07 0.81
N ASN A 94 -40.18 -15.90 0.16
CA ASN A 94 -39.07 -15.06 0.65
C ASN A 94 -39.41 -13.56 0.66
N MET A 95 -40.41 -13.15 -0.13
CA MET A 95 -40.96 -11.80 -0.14
C MET A 95 -42.01 -11.57 0.95
N CYS A 96 -42.49 -12.63 1.62
CA CYS A 96 -43.53 -12.54 2.63
C CYS A 96 -42.94 -12.27 4.02
N CYS A 97 -43.61 -11.44 4.81
CA CYS A 97 -43.29 -11.30 6.24
C CYS A 97 -43.55 -12.63 6.98
N GLY A 98 -42.55 -13.10 7.74
CA GLY A 98 -42.60 -14.40 8.42
C GLY A 98 -42.44 -15.62 7.49
N GLY A 99 -42.17 -15.40 6.19
CA GLY A 99 -41.89 -16.48 5.24
C GLY A 99 -40.48 -17.08 5.38
N ARG A 100 -40.19 -18.08 4.56
CA ARG A 100 -38.87 -18.71 4.50
C ARG A 100 -37.93 -17.90 3.61
N MET A 101 -36.68 -17.72 4.01
CA MET A 101 -35.69 -17.04 3.17
C MET A 101 -35.32 -17.84 1.90
N PHE A 102 -34.86 -17.14 0.86
CA PHE A 102 -34.29 -17.80 -0.31
C PHE A 102 -32.96 -18.47 0.03
N ALA A 103 -32.75 -19.71 -0.47
CA ALA A 103 -31.58 -20.55 -0.20
C ALA A 103 -31.16 -20.59 1.29
N PRO A 104 -32.00 -21.17 2.18
CA PRO A 104 -31.70 -21.26 3.61
C PRO A 104 -30.31 -21.80 3.88
N THR A 105 -29.56 -21.14 4.77
CA THR A 105 -28.20 -21.57 5.09
C THR A 105 -28.20 -22.96 5.71
N LYS A 106 -27.48 -23.90 5.07
CA LYS A 106 -27.38 -25.29 5.51
C LYS A 106 -26.11 -25.54 6.31
N THR A 107 -26.19 -26.49 7.25
CA THR A 107 -25.09 -26.88 8.13
C THR A 107 -23.92 -27.50 7.34
N TRP A 108 -24.21 -28.25 6.27
CA TRP A 108 -23.24 -28.95 5.42
C TRP A 108 -22.53 -28.07 4.38
N ARG A 109 -22.57 -26.73 4.52
CA ARG A 109 -21.71 -25.85 3.72
C ARG A 109 -20.24 -26.26 3.90
N ARG A 110 -19.44 -26.24 2.82
CA ARG A 110 -18.01 -26.55 2.90
C ARG A 110 -17.23 -25.48 3.68
N TRP A 111 -17.12 -25.64 5.00
CA TRP A 111 -16.45 -24.70 5.90
C TRP A 111 -14.93 -24.80 5.84
N HIS A 112 -14.41 -26.01 5.67
CA HIS A 112 -12.99 -26.33 5.79
C HIS A 112 -12.30 -26.33 4.42
N CYS A 113 -11.03 -25.88 4.42
CA CYS A 113 -10.15 -25.91 3.26
C CYS A 113 -8.88 -26.68 3.61
N ARG A 114 -8.62 -27.75 2.86
CA ARG A 114 -7.32 -28.44 2.89
C ARG A 114 -6.28 -27.64 2.12
N VAL A 115 -5.04 -27.66 2.59
CA VAL A 115 -3.87 -27.03 1.95
C VAL A 115 -2.76 -28.08 1.95
N SER A 116 -1.95 -28.14 0.90
CA SER A 116 -0.85 -29.12 0.82
C SER A 116 0.18 -28.87 1.93
N THR A 117 0.76 -29.95 2.46
CA THR A 117 1.75 -29.87 3.54
C THR A 117 2.98 -29.06 3.11
N THR A 118 3.43 -29.21 1.87
CA THR A 118 4.54 -28.45 1.29
C THR A 118 4.25 -26.95 1.25
N GLN A 119 3.06 -26.52 0.83
CA GLN A 119 2.68 -25.10 0.85
C GLN A 119 2.60 -24.54 2.27
N LYS A 120 2.08 -25.31 3.24
CA LYS A 120 2.07 -24.89 4.65
C LYS A 120 3.49 -24.68 5.17
N ARG A 121 4.39 -25.64 4.92
CA ARG A 121 5.80 -25.56 5.33
C ARG A 121 6.51 -24.38 4.67
N TYR A 122 6.30 -24.17 3.36
CA TYR A 122 6.81 -23.01 2.62
C TYR A 122 6.36 -21.70 3.28
N ALA A 123 5.07 -21.54 3.56
CA ALA A 123 4.54 -20.34 4.20
C ALA A 123 5.17 -20.07 5.58
N VAL A 124 5.44 -21.11 6.36
CA VAL A 124 6.15 -20.96 7.64
C VAL A 124 7.59 -20.50 7.42
N CYS A 125 8.35 -21.12 6.51
CA CYS A 125 9.71 -20.68 6.19
C CYS A 125 9.76 -19.22 5.72
N SER A 126 8.85 -18.83 4.81
CA SER A 126 8.75 -17.43 4.36
C SER A 126 8.39 -16.46 5.50
N ALA A 127 7.54 -16.87 6.45
CA ALA A 127 7.21 -16.03 7.61
C ALA A 127 8.39 -15.90 8.58
N LEU A 128 9.18 -16.96 8.78
CA LEU A 128 10.39 -16.95 9.59
C LEU A 128 11.46 -16.06 8.97
N ALA A 129 11.78 -16.25 7.69
CA ALA A 129 12.72 -15.40 6.96
C ALA A 129 12.34 -13.92 7.02
N ALA A 130 11.05 -13.61 6.85
CA ALA A 130 10.57 -12.23 6.97
C ALA A 130 10.65 -11.65 8.39
N SER A 131 10.65 -12.48 9.44
CA SER A 131 10.81 -12.01 10.83
C SER A 131 12.25 -11.63 11.19
N ALA A 132 13.24 -12.06 10.41
CA ALA A 132 14.63 -11.67 10.57
C ALA A 132 14.96 -10.31 9.93
N LEU A 133 14.11 -9.79 9.03
CA LEU A 133 14.35 -8.53 8.33
C LEU A 133 13.72 -7.35 9.09
N PRO A 134 14.51 -6.39 9.62
CA PRO A 134 14.00 -5.27 10.40
C PRO A 134 12.95 -4.44 9.64
N ALA A 135 13.16 -4.18 8.36
CA ALA A 135 12.23 -3.40 7.53
C ALA A 135 10.82 -4.04 7.45
N LEU A 136 10.74 -5.37 7.35
CA LEU A 136 9.45 -6.05 7.30
C LEU A 136 8.75 -6.06 8.66
N VAL A 137 9.51 -6.18 9.76
CA VAL A 137 8.97 -6.12 11.13
C VAL A 137 8.48 -4.72 11.49
N MET A 138 9.23 -3.68 11.12
CA MET A 138 8.84 -2.28 11.31
C MET A 138 7.62 -1.90 10.45
N SER A 139 7.56 -2.33 9.19
CA SER A 139 6.41 -2.05 8.31
C SER A 139 5.09 -2.67 8.82
N LYS A 140 5.17 -3.79 9.56
CA LYS A 140 4.02 -4.35 10.28
C LYS A 140 3.52 -3.42 11.40
N GLY A 141 4.40 -2.57 11.93
CA GLY A 141 4.17 -1.59 12.99
C GLY A 141 4.60 -2.06 14.38
N HIS A 142 5.51 -3.04 14.47
CA HIS A 142 6.14 -3.38 15.75
C HIS A 142 7.16 -2.32 16.14
N ARG A 143 7.23 -1.99 17.44
CA ARG A 143 8.20 -1.01 17.97
C ARG A 143 9.51 -1.71 18.29
N VAL A 144 10.43 -1.73 17.32
CA VAL A 144 11.73 -2.42 17.40
C VAL A 144 12.92 -1.46 17.25
N GLU A 145 12.70 -0.16 17.44
CA GLU A 145 13.73 0.86 17.20
C GLU A 145 14.91 0.75 18.19
N GLU A 146 14.65 0.31 19.42
CA GLU A 146 15.64 0.14 20.48
C GLU A 146 16.12 -1.31 20.65
N VAL A 147 15.58 -2.26 19.88
CA VAL A 147 15.92 -3.68 20.01
C VAL A 147 17.33 -3.91 19.43
N PRO A 148 18.23 -4.59 20.16
CA PRO A 148 19.65 -4.61 19.80
C PRO A 148 19.94 -5.44 18.54
N GLU A 149 19.23 -6.56 18.33
CA GLU A 149 19.43 -7.44 17.18
C GLU A 149 18.11 -8.12 16.76
N LEU A 150 17.97 -8.38 15.45
CA LEU A 150 16.91 -9.20 14.87
C LEU A 150 17.54 -10.27 13.97
N PRO A 151 17.24 -11.58 14.15
CA PRO A 151 16.41 -12.20 15.19
C PRO A 151 16.93 -12.01 16.62
N LEU A 152 16.03 -11.76 17.57
CA LEU A 152 16.40 -11.63 18.99
C LEU A 152 16.41 -13.01 19.66
N VAL A 153 17.57 -13.43 20.15
CA VAL A 153 17.78 -14.72 20.84
C VAL A 153 18.15 -14.47 22.30
N VAL A 154 17.46 -15.15 23.22
CA VAL A 154 17.68 -15.07 24.67
C VAL A 154 18.10 -16.41 25.24
N GLU A 155 18.81 -16.41 26.36
CA GLU A 155 19.21 -17.64 27.05
C GLU A 155 18.02 -18.50 27.50
N ASP A 156 18.22 -19.81 27.58
CA ASP A 156 17.19 -20.79 27.96
C ASP A 156 16.69 -20.62 29.41
N LYS A 157 17.39 -19.84 30.25
CA LYS A 157 16.92 -19.48 31.60
C LYS A 157 15.50 -18.87 31.57
N VAL A 158 15.15 -18.17 30.49
CA VAL A 158 13.81 -17.58 30.28
C VAL A 158 12.70 -18.64 30.24
N GLU A 159 13.00 -19.88 29.83
CA GLU A 159 12.02 -20.98 29.81
C GLU A 159 11.57 -21.40 31.22
N SER A 160 12.41 -21.15 32.23
CA SER A 160 12.17 -21.52 33.63
C SER A 160 11.44 -20.46 34.47
N TYR A 161 11.06 -19.32 33.87
CA TYR A 161 10.39 -18.23 34.59
C TYR A 161 9.03 -18.66 35.14
N LYS A 162 8.78 -18.34 36.42
CA LYS A 162 7.53 -18.70 37.11
C LYS A 162 6.61 -17.50 37.32
N LYS A 163 7.16 -16.29 37.47
CA LYS A 163 6.39 -15.08 37.80
C LYS A 163 6.30 -14.11 36.63
N THR A 164 5.16 -13.46 36.46
CA THR A 164 4.98 -12.42 35.43
C THR A 164 5.85 -11.18 35.68
N LYS A 165 6.24 -10.90 36.93
CA LYS A 165 7.15 -9.79 37.25
C LYS A 165 8.50 -9.94 36.54
N GLU A 166 9.08 -11.13 36.57
CA GLU A 166 10.35 -11.48 35.90
C GLU A 166 10.20 -11.34 34.38
N ALA A 167 9.11 -11.87 33.81
CA ALA A 167 8.80 -11.76 32.39
C ALA A 167 8.67 -10.30 31.90
N VAL A 168 8.02 -9.43 32.68
CA VAL A 168 7.92 -7.99 32.38
C VAL A 168 9.29 -7.31 32.45
N GLN A 169 10.10 -7.67 33.45
CA GLN A 169 11.44 -7.11 33.61
C GLN A 169 12.35 -7.48 32.42
N LEU A 170 12.31 -8.73 31.97
CA LEU A 170 13.02 -9.18 30.76
C LEU A 170 12.62 -8.35 29.53
N LEU A 171 11.33 -8.18 29.27
CA LEU A 171 10.85 -7.41 28.11
C LEU A 171 11.25 -5.93 28.16
N LYS A 172 11.40 -5.35 29.35
CA LYS A 172 11.94 -3.99 29.53
C LYS A 172 13.43 -3.94 29.22
N LYS A 173 14.20 -4.93 29.69
CA LYS A 173 15.65 -5.02 29.46
C LYS A 173 15.99 -5.25 27.99
N LEU A 174 15.25 -6.14 27.32
CA LEU A 174 15.36 -6.41 25.88
C LEU A 174 14.76 -5.33 24.96
N LYS A 175 14.31 -4.20 25.54
CA LYS A 175 13.70 -3.06 24.82
C LYS A 175 12.42 -3.41 24.03
N ALA A 176 11.81 -4.56 24.29
CA ALA A 176 10.54 -5.00 23.70
C ALA A 176 9.30 -4.40 24.37
N TRP A 177 9.46 -3.67 25.47
CA TRP A 177 8.34 -3.12 26.25
C TRP A 177 7.55 -2.03 25.51
N ASN A 178 8.18 -1.27 24.61
CA ASN A 178 7.48 -0.27 23.80
C ASN A 178 6.42 -0.91 22.87
N ASP A 179 6.68 -2.12 22.35
CA ASP A 179 5.71 -2.86 21.56
C ASP A 179 4.51 -3.30 22.42
N ILE A 180 4.76 -3.68 23.68
CA ILE A 180 3.71 -4.02 24.65
C ILE A 180 2.88 -2.78 25.05
N LYS A 181 3.53 -1.63 25.31
CA LYS A 181 2.82 -0.36 25.56
C LYS A 181 1.88 0.01 24.41
N ASN A 182 2.31 -0.23 23.16
CA ASN A 182 1.47 -0.02 21.99
C ASN A 182 0.25 -0.97 21.99
N VAL A 183 0.39 -2.21 22.46
CA VAL A 183 -0.75 -3.10 22.66
C VAL A 183 -1.74 -2.52 23.68
N TYR A 184 -1.26 -2.06 24.85
CA TYR A 184 -2.12 -1.44 25.86
C TYR A 184 -2.88 -0.21 25.30
N ALA A 185 -2.19 0.69 24.60
CA ALA A 185 -2.81 1.87 23.98
C ALA A 185 -3.85 1.52 22.90
N SER A 186 -3.71 0.36 22.25
CA SER A 186 -4.61 -0.08 21.17
C SER A 186 -5.92 -0.73 21.67
N GLN A 187 -6.07 -0.96 22.97
CA GLN A 187 -7.22 -1.65 23.53
C GLN A 187 -8.47 -0.77 23.42
N ARG A 188 -9.42 -1.21 22.58
CA ARG A 188 -10.69 -0.50 22.38
C ARG A 188 -11.86 -1.45 22.16
N MET A 189 -13.06 -0.91 22.25
CA MET A 189 -14.29 -1.64 21.98
C MET A 189 -14.42 -1.94 20.48
N ARG A 190 -14.89 -3.14 20.15
CA ARG A 190 -15.14 -3.53 18.76
C ARG A 190 -16.35 -2.76 18.21
N ALA A 191 -16.20 -2.18 17.02
CA ALA A 191 -17.32 -1.58 16.31
C ALA A 191 -18.34 -2.64 15.83
N GLY A 192 -19.62 -2.27 15.81
CA GLY A 192 -20.72 -3.11 15.30
C GLY A 192 -21.21 -4.22 16.23
N LYS A 193 -21.94 -5.18 15.66
CA LYS A 193 -22.70 -6.24 16.38
C LYS A 193 -21.81 -7.33 17.01
N GLY A 194 -20.49 -7.30 16.78
CA GLY A 194 -19.56 -8.25 17.41
C GLY A 194 -19.55 -8.16 18.94
N LYS A 195 -19.95 -7.01 19.51
CA LYS A 195 -20.09 -6.81 20.95
C LYS A 195 -21.12 -7.75 21.59
N MET A 196 -22.20 -8.07 20.88
CA MET A 196 -23.25 -9.01 21.32
C MET A 196 -22.82 -10.49 21.17
N ARG A 197 -21.74 -10.77 20.44
CA ARG A 197 -21.29 -12.13 20.09
C ARG A 197 -19.98 -12.50 20.78
N ASN A 198 -19.80 -12.09 22.04
CA ASN A 198 -18.61 -12.35 22.87
C ASN A 198 -17.26 -11.89 22.26
N ARG A 199 -17.27 -10.92 21.34
CA ARG A 199 -16.07 -10.35 20.71
C ARG A 199 -15.92 -8.85 21.03
N ARG A 200 -16.23 -8.48 22.28
CA ARG A 200 -16.39 -7.10 22.74
C ARG A 200 -15.15 -6.22 22.56
N ARG A 201 -13.96 -6.72 22.85
CA ARG A 201 -12.70 -5.96 22.80
C ARG A 201 -11.83 -6.35 21.60
N ILE A 202 -11.02 -5.40 21.14
CA ILE A 202 -9.95 -5.60 20.17
C ILE A 202 -8.65 -5.02 20.72
N GLN A 203 -7.53 -5.63 20.33
CA GLN A 203 -6.19 -5.17 20.68
C GLN A 203 -5.20 -5.60 19.59
N ARG A 204 -4.06 -4.91 19.52
CA ARG A 204 -2.94 -5.24 18.64
C ARG A 204 -2.28 -6.56 19.06
N ARG A 205 -1.57 -7.21 18.13
CA ARG A 205 -0.69 -8.34 18.43
C ARG A 205 0.71 -7.80 18.72
N GLY A 206 1.28 -8.20 19.85
CA GLY A 206 2.65 -7.87 20.23
C GLY A 206 3.64 -8.97 19.83
N PRO A 207 4.77 -9.09 20.54
CA PRO A 207 5.82 -10.05 20.22
C PRO A 207 5.32 -11.49 20.33
N CYS A 208 5.98 -12.37 19.58
CA CYS A 208 5.83 -13.80 19.71
C CYS A 208 7.06 -14.37 20.42
N ILE A 209 6.87 -15.05 21.54
CA ILE A 209 7.96 -15.75 22.24
C ILE A 209 7.92 -17.21 21.79
N ILE A 210 9.05 -17.66 21.26
CA ILE A 210 9.22 -19.01 20.71
C ILE A 210 10.22 -19.76 21.58
N TYR A 211 9.75 -20.86 22.15
CA TYR A 211 10.48 -21.68 23.11
C TYR A 211 10.52 -23.14 22.69
N ASN A 212 11.43 -23.91 23.26
CA ASN A 212 11.55 -25.34 23.00
C ASN A 212 10.71 -26.14 24.03
N GLU A 213 11.00 -25.94 25.32
CA GLU A 213 10.37 -26.66 26.42
C GLU A 213 9.60 -25.71 27.36
N ASP A 214 8.49 -26.17 27.93
CA ASP A 214 7.68 -25.37 28.85
C ASP A 214 8.02 -25.72 30.30
N ASN A 215 8.94 -24.98 30.90
CA ASN A 215 9.33 -25.11 32.31
C ASN A 215 8.67 -24.04 33.21
N GLY A 216 7.59 -23.41 32.74
CA GLY A 216 6.89 -22.33 33.45
C GLY A 216 6.64 -21.09 32.59
N ILE A 217 7.35 -20.98 31.46
CA ILE A 217 7.28 -19.84 30.53
C ILE A 217 5.83 -19.50 30.12
N ILE A 218 4.97 -20.50 29.90
CA ILE A 218 3.58 -20.23 29.54
C ILE A 218 2.86 -19.46 30.66
N LYS A 219 3.04 -19.89 31.91
CA LYS A 219 2.39 -19.26 33.07
C LYS A 219 2.94 -17.84 33.31
N ALA A 220 4.24 -17.62 33.10
CA ALA A 220 4.86 -16.32 33.27
C ALA A 220 4.34 -15.28 32.26
N PHE A 221 4.23 -15.64 30.98
CA PHE A 221 3.89 -14.70 29.90
C PHE A 221 2.40 -14.59 29.54
N ARG A 222 1.55 -15.61 29.85
CA ARG A 222 0.15 -15.65 29.39
C ARG A 222 -0.70 -14.42 29.77
N ASN A 223 -0.35 -13.74 30.86
CA ASN A 223 -1.12 -12.60 31.37
C ASN A 223 -0.77 -11.26 30.70
N ILE A 224 0.35 -11.19 29.96
CA ILE A 224 0.76 -9.95 29.31
C ILE A 224 -0.02 -9.80 27.98
N PRO A 225 -0.74 -8.70 27.77
CA PRO A 225 -1.60 -8.56 26.60
C PRO A 225 -0.78 -8.50 25.30
N GLY A 226 -1.31 -9.13 24.27
CA GLY A 226 -0.72 -9.13 22.92
C GLY A 226 0.41 -10.14 22.71
N ILE A 227 1.01 -10.69 23.77
CA ILE A 227 2.03 -11.73 23.66
C ILE A 227 1.41 -13.00 23.09
N THR A 228 2.17 -13.71 22.26
CA THR A 228 1.81 -15.05 21.80
C THR A 228 2.95 -16.00 22.08
N LEU A 229 2.59 -17.15 22.63
CA LEU A 229 3.50 -18.24 22.91
C LEU A 229 3.39 -19.28 21.79
N LEU A 230 4.55 -19.74 21.31
CA LEU A 230 4.70 -20.77 20.29
C LEU A 230 5.81 -21.73 20.70
N ASN A 231 5.52 -23.03 20.62
CA ASN A 231 6.57 -24.05 20.70
C ASN A 231 7.22 -24.20 19.31
N VAL A 232 8.55 -24.28 19.26
CA VAL A 232 9.34 -24.40 18.02
C VAL A 232 8.96 -25.64 17.18
N SER A 233 8.62 -26.76 17.81
CA SER A 233 8.20 -27.97 17.10
C SER A 233 6.80 -27.83 16.47
N LYS A 234 5.99 -26.88 16.95
CA LYS A 234 4.59 -26.66 16.54
C LYS A 234 4.34 -25.22 16.08
N LEU A 235 5.18 -24.73 15.17
CA LEU A 235 5.01 -23.40 14.57
C LEU A 235 3.68 -23.28 13.80
N ASN A 236 2.98 -22.17 14.01
CA ASN A 236 1.67 -21.92 13.42
C ASN A 236 1.68 -20.62 12.60
N ILE A 237 1.35 -20.74 11.30
CA ILE A 237 1.29 -19.61 10.39
C ILE A 237 0.26 -18.55 10.78
N LEU A 238 -0.86 -18.93 11.42
CA LEU A 238 -1.88 -18.00 11.91
C LEU A 238 -1.35 -17.08 13.01
N LYS A 239 -0.34 -17.55 13.74
CA LYS A 239 0.33 -16.80 14.82
C LYS A 239 1.58 -16.09 14.30
N LEU A 240 2.37 -16.68 13.39
CA LEU A 240 3.57 -16.05 12.83
C LEU A 240 3.26 -14.91 11.84
N ALA A 241 2.25 -15.07 10.99
CA ALA A 241 1.82 -14.07 10.01
C ALA A 241 0.36 -13.65 10.28
N PRO A 242 0.08 -12.93 11.39
CA PRO A 242 -1.28 -12.59 11.76
C PRO A 242 -1.92 -11.69 10.71
N GLY A 243 -3.08 -12.11 10.19
CA GLY A 243 -3.78 -11.38 9.13
C GLY A 243 -3.26 -11.66 7.72
N GLY A 244 -2.30 -12.58 7.55
CA GLY A 244 -1.74 -12.93 6.24
C GLY A 244 -0.57 -12.04 5.80
N HIS A 245 -0.19 -11.04 6.59
CA HIS A 245 1.04 -10.26 6.36
C HIS A 245 2.19 -10.77 7.23
N VAL A 246 3.36 -10.91 6.60
CA VAL A 246 4.63 -11.34 7.21
C VAL A 246 5.24 -10.25 8.11
N GLY A 247 6.34 -10.56 8.80
CA GLY A 247 7.08 -9.58 9.61
C GLY A 247 6.51 -9.39 11.02
N ARG A 248 6.21 -10.48 11.74
CA ARG A 248 5.90 -10.38 13.18
C ARG A 248 7.20 -10.33 13.98
N PHE A 249 7.25 -9.51 15.04
CA PHE A 249 8.39 -9.50 15.95
C PHE A 249 8.41 -10.80 16.77
N CYS A 250 9.49 -11.56 16.63
CA CYS A 250 9.70 -12.85 17.29
C CYS A 250 10.93 -12.77 18.22
N ILE A 251 10.78 -13.31 19.43
CA ILE A 251 11.82 -13.49 20.43
C ILE A 251 12.02 -14.99 20.60
N TRP A 252 13.25 -15.46 20.45
CA TRP A 252 13.60 -16.88 20.46
C TRP A 252 14.41 -17.23 21.71
N THR A 253 14.21 -18.41 22.27
CA THR A 253 15.17 -18.99 23.22
C THR A 253 16.31 -19.66 22.46
N GLU A 254 17.48 -19.78 23.08
CA GLU A 254 18.68 -20.35 22.47
C GLU A 254 18.43 -21.77 21.93
N SER A 255 17.86 -22.64 22.76
CA SER A 255 17.49 -24.01 22.40
C SER A 255 16.48 -24.06 21.26
N ALA A 256 15.46 -23.19 21.26
CA ALA A 256 14.49 -23.08 20.19
C ALA A 256 15.15 -22.64 18.87
N PHE A 257 16.11 -21.72 18.94
CA PHE A 257 16.80 -21.21 17.77
C PHE A 257 17.69 -22.27 17.12
N ARG A 258 18.47 -23.03 17.92
CA ARG A 258 19.30 -24.14 17.44
C ARG A 258 18.47 -25.26 16.80
N LYS A 259 17.32 -25.59 17.39
CA LYS A 259 16.41 -26.64 16.91
C LYS A 259 15.77 -26.34 15.55
N LEU A 260 15.83 -25.11 15.05
CA LEU A 260 15.32 -24.76 13.71
C LEU A 260 16.08 -25.48 12.59
N ASP A 261 17.39 -25.65 12.71
CA ASP A 261 18.19 -26.35 11.69
C ASP A 261 17.86 -27.85 11.64
N GLU A 262 17.54 -28.48 12.76
CA GLU A 262 17.02 -29.85 12.79
C GLU A 262 15.61 -29.96 12.19
N LEU A 263 14.75 -28.98 12.49
CA LEU A 263 13.35 -28.97 12.05
C LEU A 263 13.15 -28.69 10.57
N TYR A 264 14.02 -27.88 9.95
CA TYR A 264 13.86 -27.44 8.57
C TYR A 264 15.02 -27.84 7.65
N GLY A 265 16.17 -28.19 8.22
CA GLY A 265 17.38 -28.51 7.46
C GLY A 265 18.06 -27.27 6.90
N THR A 266 19.18 -27.50 6.22
CA THR A 266 19.84 -26.56 5.33
C THR A 266 19.62 -27.01 3.88
N TRP A 267 19.97 -26.20 2.87
CA TRP A 267 19.84 -26.67 1.48
C TRP A 267 20.71 -27.91 1.19
N CYS A 268 21.84 -28.06 1.89
CA CYS A 268 22.76 -29.20 1.76
C CYS A 268 22.31 -30.42 2.57
N LYS A 269 21.64 -30.22 3.72
CA LYS A 269 21.21 -31.31 4.62
C LYS A 269 19.70 -31.22 4.87
N ALA A 270 18.96 -32.23 4.46
CA ALA A 270 17.52 -32.32 4.70
C ALA A 270 17.16 -32.27 6.19
N ALA A 271 15.90 -31.93 6.50
CA ALA A 271 15.42 -31.86 7.88
C ALA A 271 15.44 -33.25 8.56
N SER A 272 15.91 -33.32 9.80
CA SER A 272 15.92 -34.57 10.58
C SER A 272 14.54 -34.90 11.15
N LEU A 273 13.82 -33.89 11.64
CA LEU A 273 12.52 -34.06 12.31
C LEU A 273 11.31 -34.05 11.35
N LYS A 274 11.53 -33.80 10.06
CA LYS A 274 10.49 -33.81 9.03
C LYS A 274 10.93 -34.69 7.87
N SER A 275 10.37 -35.89 7.80
CA SER A 275 10.59 -36.79 6.67
C SER A 275 10.25 -36.12 5.32
N ASN A 276 11.08 -36.39 4.32
CA ASN A 276 10.95 -35.93 2.94
C ASN A 276 10.76 -34.41 2.81
N TYR A 277 11.52 -33.64 3.59
CA TYR A 277 11.46 -32.17 3.57
C TYR A 277 12.84 -31.54 3.44
N ASN A 278 12.95 -30.61 2.49
CA ASN A 278 14.09 -29.71 2.32
C ASN A 278 13.57 -28.27 2.15
N LEU A 279 14.44 -27.29 2.38
CA LEU A 279 14.13 -25.87 2.21
C LEU A 279 13.76 -25.54 0.76
N PRO A 280 12.85 -24.58 0.54
CA PRO A 280 12.51 -24.15 -0.82
C PRO A 280 13.69 -23.47 -1.52
N MET A 281 13.88 -23.78 -2.80
CA MET A 281 14.91 -23.18 -3.64
C MET A 281 14.57 -21.74 -4.04
N HIS A 282 15.59 -20.90 -4.17
CA HIS A 282 15.46 -19.54 -4.68
C HIS A 282 15.28 -19.54 -6.20
N LYS A 283 14.34 -18.73 -6.70
CA LYS A 283 14.23 -18.46 -8.15
C LYS A 283 15.26 -17.44 -8.63
N MET A 284 15.63 -16.49 -7.76
CA MET A 284 16.67 -15.49 -8.01
C MET A 284 17.70 -15.58 -6.88
N MET A 285 18.96 -15.82 -7.23
CA MET A 285 20.05 -15.94 -6.25
C MET A 285 20.45 -14.59 -5.66
N ASN A 286 20.50 -13.56 -6.51
CA ASN A 286 20.68 -12.17 -6.12
C ASN A 286 19.38 -11.39 -6.39
N THR A 287 18.81 -10.79 -5.35
CA THR A 287 17.57 -10.01 -5.41
C THR A 287 17.82 -8.50 -5.46
N ASP A 288 19.07 -8.05 -5.43
CA ASP A 288 19.42 -6.64 -5.58
C ASP A 288 19.46 -6.25 -7.07
N LEU A 289 18.32 -5.81 -7.57
CA LEU A 289 18.17 -5.32 -8.94
C LEU A 289 19.04 -4.09 -9.21
N SER A 290 19.26 -3.21 -8.23
CA SER A 290 20.11 -2.03 -8.46
C SER A 290 21.55 -2.43 -8.71
N ARG A 291 22.07 -3.42 -7.97
CA ARG A 291 23.44 -3.93 -8.20
C ARG A 291 23.53 -4.63 -9.55
N ILE A 292 22.55 -5.47 -9.89
CA ILE A 292 22.53 -6.16 -11.19
C ILE A 292 22.51 -5.16 -12.33
N LEU A 293 21.56 -4.22 -12.35
CA LEU A 293 21.42 -3.26 -13.44
C LEU A 293 22.62 -2.31 -13.60
N LYS A 294 23.36 -2.04 -12.52
CA LYS A 294 24.57 -1.20 -12.54
C LYS A 294 25.85 -1.98 -12.79
N SER A 295 25.78 -3.30 -13.01
CA SER A 295 26.97 -4.10 -13.23
C SER A 295 27.66 -3.71 -14.55
N PRO A 296 29.00 -3.69 -14.60
CA PRO A 296 29.74 -3.23 -15.78
C PRO A 296 29.46 -4.12 -17.01
N GLU A 297 29.17 -5.41 -16.81
CA GLU A 297 28.86 -6.36 -17.88
C GLU A 297 27.56 -5.97 -18.59
N ILE A 298 26.53 -5.58 -17.83
CA ILE A 298 25.27 -5.08 -18.40
C ILE A 298 25.51 -3.71 -19.03
N GLN A 299 26.14 -2.78 -18.31
CA GLN A 299 26.34 -1.40 -18.79
C GLN A 299 27.11 -1.34 -20.11
N ARG A 300 28.11 -2.22 -20.30
CA ARG A 300 28.88 -2.33 -21.55
C ARG A 300 28.03 -2.74 -22.76
N ALA A 301 26.96 -3.50 -22.55
CA ALA A 301 26.05 -3.95 -23.62
C ALA A 301 24.88 -2.99 -23.87
N LEU A 302 24.65 -1.98 -23.00
CA LEU A 302 23.54 -1.06 -23.14
C LEU A 302 23.83 0.05 -24.16
N ARG A 303 22.84 0.33 -25.00
CA ARG A 303 22.82 1.56 -25.81
C ARG A 303 22.67 2.80 -24.94
N ALA A 304 23.16 3.94 -25.43
CA ALA A 304 22.96 5.23 -24.78
C ALA A 304 21.46 5.53 -24.55
N PRO A 305 21.03 5.96 -23.34
CA PRO A 305 19.63 6.26 -23.06
C PRO A 305 19.10 7.44 -23.89
N ARG A 306 17.95 7.25 -24.56
CA ARG A 306 17.26 8.33 -25.28
C ARG A 306 16.37 9.14 -24.35
N LYS A 307 16.94 10.15 -23.67
CA LYS A 307 16.23 11.00 -22.69
C LYS A 307 15.42 12.15 -23.31
N LYS A 308 15.48 12.35 -24.64
CA LYS A 308 14.79 13.45 -25.33
C LYS A 308 13.29 13.14 -25.51
N ILE A 309 12.44 13.90 -24.83
CA ILE A 309 10.99 13.84 -25.01
C ILE A 309 10.61 14.64 -26.27
N GLN A 310 10.14 13.95 -27.31
CA GLN A 310 9.62 14.60 -28.52
C GLN A 310 8.15 14.95 -28.32
N ARG A 311 7.87 16.23 -28.04
CA ARG A 311 6.50 16.73 -27.92
C ARG A 311 5.90 17.00 -29.30
N ARG A 312 4.58 16.83 -29.43
CA ARG A 312 3.84 17.25 -30.62
C ARG A 312 4.09 18.75 -30.85
N VAL A 313 4.71 19.07 -31.98
CA VAL A 313 4.92 20.46 -32.38
C VAL A 313 3.58 21.01 -32.88
N LEU A 314 3.10 22.11 -32.28
CA LEU A 314 1.90 22.78 -32.76
C LEU A 314 2.16 23.33 -34.17
N LYS A 315 1.41 22.85 -35.17
CA LYS A 315 1.47 23.36 -36.53
C LYS A 315 0.99 24.81 -36.55
N LYS A 316 1.93 25.74 -36.67
CA LYS A 316 1.64 27.17 -36.85
C LYS A 316 1.35 27.43 -38.33
N ASN A 317 0.33 28.23 -38.64
CA ASN A 317 0.00 28.57 -40.02
C ASN A 317 1.08 29.51 -40.61
N PRO A 318 1.80 29.12 -41.67
CA PRO A 318 2.87 29.93 -42.25
C PRO A 318 2.37 31.24 -42.86
N LEU A 319 1.14 31.28 -43.39
CA LEU A 319 0.56 32.48 -44.01
C LEU A 319 0.26 33.58 -42.97
N LYS A 320 0.00 33.18 -41.71
CA LYS A 320 -0.20 34.12 -40.60
C LYS A 320 1.07 34.38 -39.78
N ASN A 321 2.11 33.55 -39.91
CA ASN A 321 3.32 33.63 -39.11
C ASN A 321 4.57 33.66 -39.98
N LEU A 322 5.12 34.86 -40.20
CA LEU A 322 6.28 35.10 -41.05
C LEU A 322 7.48 34.22 -40.66
N ARG A 323 7.77 34.01 -39.38
CA ARG A 323 8.92 33.17 -38.97
C ARG A 323 8.76 31.72 -39.39
N ILE A 324 7.53 31.21 -39.41
CA ILE A 324 7.24 29.85 -39.88
C ILE A 324 7.29 29.80 -41.40
N MET A 325 6.82 30.85 -42.09
CA MET A 325 7.01 30.98 -43.53
C MET A 325 8.51 30.99 -43.87
N LEU A 326 9.33 31.76 -43.18
CA LEU A 326 10.78 31.83 -43.43
C LEU A 326 11.50 30.53 -43.10
N LYS A 327 11.03 29.79 -42.07
CA LYS A 327 11.56 28.46 -41.75
C LYS A 327 11.25 27.43 -42.85
N LEU A 328 10.13 27.58 -43.57
CA LEU A 328 9.71 26.67 -44.63
C LEU A 328 10.19 27.13 -46.03
N ASN A 329 10.16 28.43 -46.30
CA ASN A 329 10.52 29.09 -47.56
C ASN A 329 11.24 30.44 -47.30
N PRO A 330 12.58 30.49 -47.35
CA PRO A 330 13.34 31.73 -47.12
C PRO A 330 13.12 32.79 -48.22
N TYR A 331 12.75 32.41 -49.44
CA TYR A 331 12.49 33.33 -50.55
C TYR A 331 11.29 34.25 -50.31
N ALA A 332 10.34 33.84 -49.45
CA ALA A 332 9.19 34.65 -49.06
C ALA A 332 9.59 36.01 -48.49
N LYS A 333 10.77 36.13 -47.86
CA LYS A 333 11.32 37.42 -47.38
C LYS A 333 11.59 38.38 -48.54
N THR A 334 12.31 37.90 -49.55
CA THR A 334 12.68 38.69 -50.73
C THR A 334 11.45 39.06 -51.54
N MET A 335 10.55 38.10 -51.75
CA MET A 335 9.28 38.34 -52.44
C MET A 335 8.45 39.41 -51.74
N CYS A 336 8.23 39.27 -50.42
CA CYS A 336 7.46 40.25 -49.63
C CYS A 336 8.10 41.65 -49.65
N ARG A 337 9.43 41.74 -49.51
CA ARG A 337 10.17 43.01 -49.64
C ARG A 337 9.94 43.66 -51.01
N ASN A 338 10.10 42.89 -52.08
CA ASN A 338 9.91 43.38 -53.44
C ASN A 338 8.45 43.83 -53.67
N THR A 339 7.46 43.12 -53.12
CA THR A 339 6.04 43.49 -53.21
C THR A 339 5.73 44.79 -52.46
N ILE A 340 6.23 44.96 -51.23
CA ILE A 340 6.03 46.19 -50.42
C ILE A 340 6.65 47.41 -51.14
N LEU A 341 7.87 47.27 -51.64
CA LEU A 341 8.54 48.34 -52.39
C LEU A 341 7.77 48.69 -53.68
N ARG A 342 7.23 47.68 -54.38
CA ARG A 342 6.37 47.87 -55.57
C ARG A 342 5.07 48.60 -55.22
N GLN A 343 4.39 48.23 -54.13
CA GLN A 343 3.15 48.88 -53.69
C GLN A 343 3.38 50.34 -53.27
N ALA A 344 4.44 50.62 -52.51
CA ALA A 344 4.82 51.99 -52.14
C ALA A 344 5.16 52.85 -53.37
N ARG A 345 5.74 52.24 -54.42
CA ARG A 345 5.98 52.93 -55.70
C ARG A 345 4.67 53.26 -56.44
N ASN A 346 3.66 52.39 -56.38
CA ASN A 346 2.35 52.60 -57.03
C ASN A 346 1.44 53.60 -56.30
N HIS A 347 1.51 53.71 -54.96
CA HIS A 347 0.69 54.65 -54.17
C HIS A 347 1.17 56.11 -54.28
N LYS A 348 2.47 56.33 -54.47
CA LYS A 348 3.08 57.67 -54.63
C LYS A 348 2.44 58.51 -55.76
N PRO A 349 2.12 57.97 -56.94
CA PRO A 349 1.41 58.72 -57.98
C PRO A 349 -0.11 58.86 -57.76
N SER A 350 -0.79 57.93 -57.06
CA SER A 350 -2.25 58.04 -56.82
C SER A 350 -2.61 59.13 -55.81
N GLU A 351 -1.76 59.38 -54.81
CA GLU A 351 -1.94 60.49 -53.86
C GLU A 351 -1.67 61.87 -54.49
N LYS A 352 -0.87 61.92 -55.56
CA LYS A 352 -0.61 63.15 -56.34
C LYS A 352 -1.70 63.45 -57.37
N ALA A 353 -2.50 62.46 -57.76
CA ALA A 353 -3.64 62.63 -58.67
C ALA A 353 -4.94 62.94 -57.91
N GLY A 354 -5.09 62.49 -56.66
CA GLY A 354 -6.27 62.74 -55.82
C GLY A 354 -6.30 64.11 -55.12
N SER A 355 -5.26 64.93 -55.23
CA SER A 355 -5.19 66.25 -54.59
C SER A 355 -5.47 67.44 -55.53
N ARG A 356 -5.89 67.19 -56.78
CA ARG A 356 -6.16 68.24 -57.78
C ARG A 356 -7.62 68.37 -58.24
N SER A 357 -8.58 67.65 -57.67
CA SER A 357 -10.01 67.86 -57.99
C SER A 357 -10.91 67.82 -56.76
N CYS A 358 -11.76 68.85 -56.67
CA CYS A 358 -12.90 69.05 -55.75
C CYS A 358 -12.60 69.27 -54.26
N CYS A 359 -12.73 70.45 -53.63
CA CYS A 359 -13.08 71.83 -54.01
C CYS A 359 -14.22 72.04 -55.02
N THR A 360 -15.48 72.03 -54.57
CA THR A 360 -16.44 73.13 -54.78
C THR A 360 -17.65 72.99 -53.82
N GLY A 361 -17.85 74.01 -52.98
CA GLY A 361 -19.04 74.22 -52.14
C GLY A 361 -19.00 73.53 -50.77
N SER A 362 -19.40 74.15 -49.66
CA SER A 362 -19.75 75.53 -49.32
C SER A 362 -19.87 75.57 -47.79
N GLN A 363 -19.62 76.74 -47.22
CA GLN A 363 -19.56 76.99 -45.77
C GLN A 363 -20.93 76.80 -45.07
N ILE A 364 -20.91 76.88 -43.72
CA ILE A 364 -22.06 77.10 -42.80
C ILE A 364 -22.71 75.78 -42.33
N ARG A 365 -22.49 75.34 -41.08
CA ARG A 365 -23.20 75.67 -39.80
C ARG A 365 -24.62 75.10 -39.78
N GLU A 366 -24.82 74.03 -39.00
CA GLU A 366 -26.04 73.58 -38.31
C GLU A 366 -25.69 72.20 -37.70
N ASP A 367 -25.65 72.12 -36.36
CA ASP A 367 -26.61 71.40 -35.51
C ASP A 367 -26.62 69.87 -35.72
N CYS A 368 -26.86 68.99 -34.76
CA CYS A 368 -26.93 68.93 -33.30
C CYS A 368 -27.22 67.43 -33.04
N SER A 369 -26.88 66.93 -31.86
CA SER A 369 -27.60 65.82 -31.20
C SER A 369 -27.47 64.34 -31.66
N ARG A 370 -27.01 63.56 -30.68
CA ARG A 370 -27.56 62.27 -30.17
C ARG A 370 -26.93 60.93 -30.60
N GLU A 371 -26.80 60.10 -29.56
CA GLU A 371 -26.40 58.67 -29.48
C GLU A 371 -24.88 58.42 -29.63
N GLY A 372 -24.13 57.81 -28.71
CA GLY A 372 -24.41 56.93 -27.58
C GLY A 372 -23.37 55.80 -27.63
N GLY A 373 -22.59 55.55 -26.55
CA GLY A 373 -21.89 54.26 -26.40
C GLY A 373 -20.37 54.24 -26.19
N TRP A 374 -19.94 54.38 -24.93
CA TRP A 374 -18.91 53.60 -24.24
C TRP A 374 -17.45 53.45 -24.78
N ARG A 375 -16.57 54.19 -24.08
CA ARG A 375 -15.31 53.79 -23.38
C ARG A 375 -13.96 53.61 -24.10
N GLN A 376 -13.12 54.64 -23.91
CA GLN A 376 -11.78 54.67 -23.26
C GLN A 376 -10.79 53.52 -23.55
N LYS A 377 -9.72 53.73 -24.33
CA LYS A 377 -8.45 54.45 -24.01
C LYS A 377 -7.73 53.95 -22.75
N ASN A 378 -6.57 53.33 -22.94
CA ASN A 378 -5.26 53.71 -22.35
C ASN A 378 -4.17 52.74 -22.87
N CYS A 379 -3.22 53.24 -23.68
CA CYS A 379 -1.89 53.78 -23.29
C CYS A 379 -0.85 52.64 -23.09
N SER A 380 0.16 52.45 -23.94
CA SER A 380 1.28 53.32 -24.34
C SER A 380 2.38 53.48 -23.26
N ARG A 381 3.65 53.36 -23.71
CA ARG A 381 4.96 53.84 -23.17
C ARG A 381 6.04 52.73 -23.10
N GLN A 382 7.00 52.74 -24.03
CA GLN A 382 8.38 53.30 -23.94
C GLN A 382 9.36 52.31 -23.26
N LYS A 383 10.24 51.57 -23.97
CA LYS A 383 11.51 51.90 -24.65
C LYS A 383 12.55 52.65 -23.80
N ARG A 384 13.73 52.00 -23.71
CA ARG A 384 15.12 52.43 -23.39
C ARG A 384 15.62 52.38 -21.93
N LYS A 385 16.61 51.50 -21.73
CA LYS A 385 17.90 51.61 -20.97
C LYS A 385 18.65 50.29 -21.27
N GLU A 386 19.53 50.22 -22.28
CA GLU A 386 20.96 50.57 -22.29
C GLU A 386 21.85 49.89 -21.23
N ALA A 387 22.87 49.22 -21.78
CA ALA A 387 24.25 49.04 -21.30
C ALA A 387 24.63 47.84 -20.42
N CYS A 388 25.66 47.17 -20.94
CA CYS A 388 26.78 46.47 -20.28
C CYS A 388 26.59 45.05 -19.72
N GLY A 389 27.24 44.11 -20.41
CA GLY A 389 28.32 43.34 -19.77
C GLY A 389 28.04 41.85 -19.49
N TRP A 390 28.90 41.00 -20.07
CA TRP A 390 29.32 39.68 -19.56
C TRP A 390 28.33 38.51 -19.68
N GLN A 391 28.39 37.78 -20.80
CA GLN A 391 28.16 36.33 -20.86
C GLN A 391 29.20 35.66 -21.77
N GLU A 392 30.47 35.94 -21.49
CA GLU A 392 31.60 35.03 -21.72
C GLU A 392 32.24 34.82 -20.34
N ALA A 393 32.00 33.65 -19.74
CA ALA A 393 32.80 33.07 -18.67
C ALA A 393 32.27 31.65 -18.38
N GLU A 394 33.10 30.68 -18.72
CA GLU A 394 33.33 29.43 -17.97
C GLU A 394 32.20 28.38 -18.05
N GLU A 395 32.31 27.28 -18.79
CA GLU A 395 33.51 26.46 -18.99
C GLU A 395 34.34 26.31 -17.70
N ALA A 396 33.65 26.01 -16.59
CA ALA A 396 34.28 25.48 -15.38
C ALA A 396 33.54 24.21 -14.94
N CYS A 397 34.23 23.09 -15.12
CA CYS A 397 34.04 21.82 -14.42
C CYS A 397 32.68 21.12 -14.62
N ARG A 398 32.48 20.64 -15.85
CA ARG A 398 31.73 19.41 -16.11
C ARG A 398 32.57 18.18 -15.70
N GLU A 399 33.11 18.18 -14.49
CA GLU A 399 33.94 17.13 -13.90
C GLU A 399 33.85 17.24 -12.37
N ARG A 400 33.88 16.09 -11.67
CA ARG A 400 33.42 15.82 -10.28
C ARG A 400 31.92 15.51 -10.23
N GLY A 401 31.48 14.28 -10.46
CA GLY A 401 32.09 13.04 -10.00
C GLY A 401 31.95 12.95 -8.49
N GLY A 402 30.95 12.21 -8.01
CA GLY A 402 30.82 11.76 -6.63
C GLY A 402 30.12 12.76 -5.68
N TYR A 403 28.91 12.42 -5.25
CA TYR A 403 28.55 12.19 -3.84
C TYR A 403 27.02 12.00 -3.74
N GLN A 404 26.59 10.75 -3.61
CA GLN A 404 25.23 10.42 -3.18
C GLN A 404 25.11 10.77 -1.69
N LYS A 405 24.48 11.89 -1.38
CA LYS A 405 23.92 12.17 -0.05
C LYS A 405 22.54 11.51 0.08
N THR A 406 22.55 10.39 0.80
CA THR A 406 21.58 10.01 1.86
C THR A 406 20.21 10.70 1.84
N SER A 407 19.19 9.89 1.55
CA SER A 407 17.78 10.17 1.84
C SER A 407 17.56 10.36 3.35
N ARG A 408 17.22 11.59 3.76
CA ARG A 408 16.57 11.87 5.04
C ARG A 408 15.08 12.06 4.82
N GLU A 409 14.33 11.48 5.74
CA GLU A 409 12.89 11.43 5.85
C GLU A 409 12.30 12.84 6.01
N GLU A 410 11.33 13.20 5.17
CA GLU A 410 10.44 14.34 5.42
C GLU A 410 9.18 13.86 6.13
N THR A 411 9.10 14.23 7.41
CA THR A 411 7.92 14.20 8.24
C THR A 411 7.00 15.36 7.85
N TYR A 412 5.86 15.04 7.23
CA TYR A 412 4.80 16.02 6.98
C TYR A 412 3.88 16.09 8.21
N HIS A 413 4.09 17.08 9.07
CA HIS A 413 3.19 17.45 10.14
C HIS A 413 2.67 18.88 9.94
N ARG A 414 1.35 19.03 10.06
CA ARG A 414 0.59 20.25 10.37
C ARG A 414 0.60 21.38 9.32
N ARG A 415 -0.49 21.43 8.55
CA ARG A 415 -1.23 22.69 8.31
C ARG A 415 -2.69 22.50 8.69
N LYS A 416 -3.04 22.93 9.91
CA LYS A 416 -4.38 23.43 10.22
C LYS A 416 -4.53 24.75 9.44
N LYS A 417 -5.42 24.80 8.47
CA LYS A 417 -6.07 26.04 8.05
C LYS A 417 -7.56 25.87 8.33
N ALA A 418 -8.04 26.69 9.24
CA ALA A 418 -9.44 26.94 9.46
C ALA A 418 -10.08 27.37 8.13
N CYS A 419 -11.23 26.79 7.82
CA CYS A 419 -12.19 27.36 6.90
C CYS A 419 -13.52 27.34 7.64
N CYS A 420 -14.01 28.53 7.93
CA CYS A 420 -15.34 28.80 8.45
C CYS A 420 -16.39 28.22 7.49
N ILE A 421 -17.38 27.51 8.03
CA ILE A 421 -18.69 27.37 7.43
C ILE A 421 -19.71 27.56 8.55
N ASN A 422 -20.57 28.56 8.34
CA ASN A 422 -21.74 28.91 9.12
C ASN A 422 -22.68 27.71 9.29
N TYR A 423 -23.08 27.43 10.53
CA TYR A 423 -24.46 27.32 11.04
C TYR A 423 -24.40 26.95 12.53
#